data_AF-A0A6A6P4F5-F1
#
_entry.id   AF-A0A6A6P4F5-F1
#
_cell.length_a   1.000
_cell.length_b   1.000
_cell.length_c   1.000
_cell.angle_alpha   90.00
_cell.angle_beta   90.00
_cell.angle_gamma   90.00
#
_symmetry.space_group_name_H-M   'P 1'
#
loop_
_entity.id
_entity.type
_entity.pdbx_description
1 polymer ?
#
loop_
_entity_poly.entity_id
_entity_poly.type
_entity_poly.pdbx_seq_one_letter_code
_entity_poly.pdbx_strand_id
1 'polypeptide(L)'
;MASRRVPRTFRATNVPCSTSKSSLEAAVCTLCDPTEKDSIKIRTTIAPSCTDAKRSQTAIITFDPSTPQKLAQASKVYIIVDGADVEIDSDFFGLTQLYPPRGKKVSADIVAVTGLNGHAFGSWSGGPSKKMWLRDFLCEDDVLKTCRTMIFGYNSKLRDAADHSMFEYVRSFLGELSKARSSEEERRRPIIFIGHSFGGNIITHSLPYAKTYESDAKICSIVKATYGMHFFGVPHNGIALDDVVDMVKDGSKPERVELVNEIINTAKSLTFPKENFKNMATNLKIVSFYETNMTKKVIKVRGESGYGRDGDHIMVVKRESAVLGLPSSIETAIPVDENHSSMVKFPTRTNKTYEHVRSFLQDWVKAAEKVVSERFGMLVLEFPLLTC
;
A
#
# COMPACT_ATOMS: atom_id res chain seq x y z
N MET A 1 -22.83 -6.65 4.42
CA MET A 1 -22.10 -5.48 4.94
C MET A 1 -21.05 -5.91 5.96
N ALA A 2 -19.79 -5.50 5.83
CA ALA A 2 -19.25 -4.85 7.02
C ALA A 2 -20.09 -3.58 7.10
N SER A 3 -20.79 -3.30 8.20
CA SER A 3 -21.38 -1.97 8.39
C SER A 3 -20.31 -0.94 8.04
N ARG A 4 -20.66 0.29 7.63
CA ARG A 4 -19.68 1.39 7.66
C ARG A 4 -19.24 1.53 9.12
N ARG A 5 -18.31 0.67 9.55
CA ARG A 5 -17.64 0.72 10.83
C ARG A 5 -16.91 2.02 10.74
N VAL A 6 -17.33 2.97 11.56
CA VAL A 6 -16.68 4.26 11.66
C VAL A 6 -15.18 3.98 11.84
N PRO A 7 -14.32 4.52 10.95
CA PRO A 7 -12.89 4.27 11.03
C PRO A 7 -12.41 4.77 12.38
N ARG A 8 -11.62 3.95 13.07
CA ARG A 8 -11.03 4.31 14.38
C ARG A 8 -9.61 4.84 14.25
N THR A 9 -9.06 4.84 13.04
CA THR A 9 -7.70 5.28 12.76
C THR A 9 -7.74 6.32 11.65
N PHE A 10 -7.10 7.45 11.89
CA PHE A 10 -7.05 8.62 11.02
C PHE A 10 -5.60 9.02 10.78
N ARG A 11 -5.38 9.79 9.72
CA ARG A 11 -4.11 10.40 9.38
C ARG A 11 -4.21 11.90 9.57
N ALA A 12 -3.26 12.50 10.27
CA ALA A 12 -3.05 13.94 10.27
C ALA A 12 -1.86 14.28 9.36
N THR A 13 -2.06 15.18 8.39
CA THR A 13 -1.00 15.66 7.49
C THR A 13 -0.70 17.14 7.76
N ASN A 14 0.44 17.61 7.26
CA ASN A 14 0.92 18.98 7.48
C ASN A 14 1.14 19.35 8.97
N VAL A 15 1.44 18.35 9.81
CA VAL A 15 1.78 18.59 11.22
C VAL A 15 3.16 19.28 11.28
N PRO A 16 3.32 20.44 11.93
CA PRO A 16 4.62 21.11 12.03
C PRO A 16 5.69 20.22 12.66
N CYS A 17 6.94 20.32 12.18
CA CYS A 17 8.05 19.53 12.73
C CYS A 17 8.35 19.79 14.21
N SER A 18 7.96 20.96 14.73
CA SER A 18 8.09 21.34 16.14
C SER A 18 7.01 20.72 17.03
N THR A 19 5.92 20.23 16.46
CA THR A 19 4.77 19.72 17.22
C THR A 19 5.14 18.42 17.91
N SER A 20 5.08 18.43 19.25
CA SER A 20 5.25 17.22 20.03
C SER A 20 4.02 16.31 19.94
N LYS A 21 4.21 15.02 20.20
CA LYS A 21 3.11 14.06 20.30
C LYS A 21 2.01 14.52 21.26
N SER A 22 2.38 15.03 22.44
CA SER A 22 1.43 15.50 23.44
C SER A 22 0.69 16.76 22.99
N SER A 23 1.35 17.69 22.29
CA SER A 23 0.69 18.87 21.72
C SER A 23 -0.36 18.47 20.68
N LEU A 24 0.00 17.56 19.77
CA LEU A 24 -0.93 17.06 18.77
C LEU A 24 -2.10 16.30 19.41
N GLU A 25 -1.84 15.44 20.39
CA GLU A 25 -2.91 14.72 21.12
C GLU A 25 -3.85 15.69 21.85
N ALA A 26 -3.32 16.76 22.44
CA ALA A 26 -4.14 17.80 23.07
C ALA A 26 -5.01 18.55 22.04
N ALA A 27 -4.45 18.91 20.88
CA ALA A 27 -5.19 19.56 19.80
C ALA A 27 -6.29 18.65 19.23
N VAL A 28 -5.99 17.37 19.00
CA VAL A 28 -6.96 16.37 18.54
C VAL A 28 -8.05 16.12 19.58
N CYS A 29 -7.72 16.19 20.88
CA CYS A 29 -8.70 16.06 21.97
C CYS A 29 -9.79 17.16 21.92
N THR A 30 -9.54 18.30 21.29
CA THR A 30 -10.57 19.34 21.06
C THR A 30 -11.69 18.90 20.11
N LEU A 31 -11.45 17.84 19.31
CA LEU A 31 -12.46 17.22 18.46
C LEU A 31 -13.41 16.29 19.23
N CYS A 32 -13.06 15.92 20.45
CA CYS A 32 -13.91 15.11 21.33
C CYS A 32 -14.87 16.02 22.11
N ASP A 33 -16.13 15.64 22.18
CA ASP A 33 -17.09 16.28 23.06
C ASP A 33 -16.73 16.02 24.53
N PRO A 34 -17.15 16.86 25.50
CA PRO A 34 -16.75 16.72 26.91
C PRO A 34 -17.00 15.33 27.50
N THR A 35 -18.11 14.69 27.13
CA THR A 35 -18.47 13.32 27.56
C THR A 35 -17.61 12.23 26.92
N GLU A 36 -16.99 12.52 25.77
CA GLU A 36 -16.10 11.60 25.06
C GLU A 36 -14.67 11.64 25.62
N LYS A 37 -14.22 12.78 26.15
CA LYS A 37 -12.83 12.99 26.59
C LYS A 37 -12.36 11.99 27.66
N ASP A 38 -13.26 11.60 28.56
CA ASP A 38 -12.94 10.66 29.64
C ASP A 38 -12.99 9.19 29.18
N SER A 39 -13.68 8.90 28.07
CA SER A 39 -13.93 7.53 27.59
C SER A 39 -13.09 7.15 26.38
N ILE A 40 -12.63 8.12 25.58
CA ILE A 40 -11.85 7.90 24.36
C ILE A 40 -10.35 8.12 24.64
N LYS A 41 -9.57 7.05 24.47
CA LYS A 41 -8.11 7.09 24.50
C LYS A 41 -7.58 7.38 23.11
N ILE A 42 -6.68 8.36 23.02
CA ILE A 42 -5.97 8.73 21.79
C ILE A 42 -4.59 8.07 21.82
N ARG A 43 -4.22 7.40 20.72
CA ARG A 43 -2.86 6.90 20.51
C ARG A 43 -2.31 7.45 19.21
N THR A 44 -1.20 8.16 19.30
CA THR A 44 -0.57 8.79 18.13
C THR A 44 0.82 8.21 17.85
N THR A 45 1.08 7.98 16.57
CA THR A 45 2.43 7.73 16.01
C THR A 45 2.76 8.84 15.04
N ILE A 46 3.89 9.52 15.23
CA ILE A 46 4.35 10.61 14.36
C ILE A 46 5.55 10.13 13.56
N ALA A 47 5.54 10.38 12.26
CA ALA A 47 6.65 10.14 11.35
C ALA A 47 6.89 11.36 10.46
N PRO A 48 8.09 11.53 9.88
CA PRO A 48 8.31 12.54 8.87
C PRO A 48 7.33 12.42 7.70
N SER A 49 6.92 13.56 7.13
CA SER A 49 6.11 13.58 5.91
C SER A 49 6.84 12.90 4.77
N CYS A 50 6.13 12.15 3.93
CA CYS A 50 6.78 11.38 2.88
C CYS A 50 7.48 12.25 1.84
N THR A 51 6.89 13.39 1.51
CA THR A 51 7.30 14.26 0.39
C THR A 51 7.89 15.59 0.85
N ASP A 52 7.72 15.95 2.13
CA ASP A 52 8.20 17.22 2.68
C ASP A 52 8.68 17.06 4.14
N ALA A 53 9.53 16.06 4.37
CA ALA A 53 10.05 15.70 5.70
C ALA A 53 10.79 16.84 6.43
N LYS A 54 11.22 17.89 5.72
CA LYS A 54 11.89 19.05 6.31
C LYS A 54 10.91 20.08 6.90
N ARG A 55 9.71 20.18 6.34
CA ARG A 55 8.71 21.19 6.76
C ARG A 55 7.57 20.60 7.56
N SER A 56 7.23 19.33 7.34
CA SER A 56 6.09 18.70 7.98
C SER A 56 6.31 17.25 8.37
N GLN A 57 5.43 16.81 9.26
CA GLN A 57 5.26 15.45 9.74
C GLN A 57 3.87 14.94 9.39
N THR A 58 3.72 13.63 9.44
CA THR A 58 2.44 12.93 9.33
C THR A 58 2.23 12.13 10.60
N ALA A 59 1.02 12.20 11.14
CA ALA A 59 0.64 11.41 12.31
C ALA A 59 -0.44 10.41 11.97
N ILE A 60 -0.37 9.22 12.58
CA ILE A 60 -1.44 8.23 12.57
C ILE A 60 -2.06 8.23 13.96
N ILE A 61 -3.34 8.58 14.03
CA ILE A 61 -4.10 8.75 15.25
C ILE A 61 -5.10 7.61 15.34
N THR A 62 -5.10 6.88 16.46
CA THR A 62 -6.08 5.81 16.72
C THR A 62 -6.88 6.12 17.98
N PHE A 63 -8.20 6.01 17.87
CA PHE A 63 -9.14 6.23 18.96
C PHE A 63 -9.70 4.88 19.46
N ASP A 64 -9.83 4.75 20.78
CA ASP A 64 -10.32 3.54 21.43
C ASP A 64 -11.17 3.91 22.65
N PRO A 65 -12.37 3.31 22.86
CA PRO A 65 -12.95 2.23 22.07
C PRO A 65 -13.61 2.68 20.76
N SER A 66 -14.00 3.95 20.66
CA SER A 66 -14.80 4.54 19.58
C SER A 66 -14.14 5.77 18.96
N THR A 67 -14.64 6.17 17.79
CA THR A 67 -14.25 7.39 17.09
C THR A 67 -15.04 8.58 17.63
N PRO A 68 -14.41 9.75 17.84
CA PRO A 68 -15.13 10.97 18.22
C PRO A 68 -16.24 11.33 17.23
N GLN A 69 -17.37 11.81 17.73
CA GLN A 69 -18.56 12.07 16.91
C GLN A 69 -18.27 13.01 15.73
N LYS A 70 -17.48 14.07 15.93
CA LYS A 70 -17.08 15.00 14.86
C LYS A 70 -16.35 14.31 13.71
N LEU A 71 -15.45 13.37 14.03
CA LEU A 71 -14.71 12.60 13.05
C LEU A 71 -15.54 11.47 12.43
N ALA A 72 -16.58 10.99 13.13
CA ALA A 72 -17.49 9.97 12.62
C ALA A 72 -18.40 10.48 11.49
N GLN A 73 -18.65 11.80 11.47
CA GLN A 73 -19.58 12.45 10.53
C GLN A 73 -18.90 13.11 9.33
N ALA A 74 -17.57 13.26 9.36
CA ALA A 74 -16.81 13.95 8.33
C ALA A 74 -15.79 13.02 7.64
N SER A 75 -15.61 13.17 6.33
CA SER A 75 -14.53 12.49 5.60
C SER A 75 -13.17 13.08 5.92
N LYS A 76 -13.13 14.40 6.16
CA LYS A 76 -11.95 15.20 6.50
C LYS A 76 -12.31 16.31 7.49
N VAL A 77 -11.39 16.64 8.39
CA VAL A 77 -11.49 17.75 9.34
C VAL A 77 -10.18 18.52 9.35
N TYR A 78 -10.24 19.83 9.57
CA TYR A 78 -9.05 20.67 9.73
C TYR A 78 -8.98 21.21 11.15
N ILE A 79 -7.79 21.19 11.74
CA ILE A 79 -7.50 21.77 13.05
C ILE A 79 -6.25 22.65 12.96
N ILE A 80 -6.15 23.64 13.84
CA ILE A 80 -4.93 24.44 13.99
C ILE A 80 -4.03 23.80 15.04
N VAL A 81 -2.79 23.51 14.67
CA VAL A 81 -1.76 23.00 15.58
C VAL A 81 -0.50 23.82 15.39
N ASP A 82 -0.02 24.45 16.48
CA ASP A 82 1.15 25.34 16.47
C ASP A 82 1.12 26.39 15.34
N GLY A 83 -0.08 26.91 15.03
CA GLY A 83 -0.29 27.94 14.00
C GLY A 83 -0.40 27.43 12.56
N ALA A 84 -0.35 26.12 12.32
CA ALA A 84 -0.53 25.52 11.00
C ALA A 84 -1.86 24.80 10.85
N ASP A 85 -2.41 24.80 9.64
CA ASP A 85 -3.56 23.99 9.24
C ASP A 85 -3.16 22.52 9.10
N VAL A 86 -3.69 21.68 9.99
CA VAL A 86 -3.50 20.22 9.98
C VAL A 86 -4.77 19.57 9.45
N GLU A 87 -4.65 18.85 8.34
CA GLU A 87 -5.74 18.04 7.77
C GLU A 87 -5.78 16.68 8.45
N ILE A 88 -6.95 16.26 8.93
CA ILE A 88 -7.22 14.94 9.47
C ILE A 88 -8.18 14.20 8.54
N ASP A 89 -7.73 13.09 7.96
CA ASP A 89 -8.51 12.27 7.03
C ASP A 89 -8.56 10.79 7.44
N SER A 90 -9.56 10.06 6.95
CA SER A 90 -9.67 8.61 7.18
C SER A 90 -9.31 7.77 5.96
N ASP A 91 -9.04 8.37 4.80
CA ASP A 91 -8.88 7.64 3.54
C ASP A 91 -7.44 7.19 3.29
N PHE A 92 -6.46 7.94 3.83
CA PHE A 92 -5.02 7.72 3.67
C PHE A 92 -4.56 7.81 2.20
N PHE A 93 -5.17 8.69 1.39
CA PHE A 93 -4.77 8.89 0.00
C PHE A 93 -3.37 9.50 -0.14
N GLY A 94 -2.59 9.04 -1.11
CA GLY A 94 -1.16 9.35 -1.25
C GLY A 94 -0.27 8.45 -0.39
N LEU A 95 1.00 8.82 -0.27
CA LEU A 95 1.96 8.08 0.55
C LEU A 95 1.84 8.46 2.03
N THR A 96 1.76 7.46 2.89
CA THR A 96 1.77 7.65 4.36
C THR A 96 2.86 6.79 4.98
N GLN A 97 3.81 7.43 5.67
CA GLN A 97 4.80 6.73 6.46
C GLN A 97 4.19 6.26 7.78
N LEU A 98 4.42 5.01 8.15
CA LEU A 98 3.71 4.38 9.26
C LEU A 98 4.34 4.63 10.63
N TYR A 99 5.66 4.80 10.67
CA TYR A 99 6.46 5.02 11.88
C TYR A 99 7.82 5.64 11.53
N PRO A 100 8.52 6.30 12.48
CA PRO A 100 9.89 6.75 12.28
C PRO A 100 10.86 5.56 12.36
N PRO A 101 11.75 5.36 11.37
CA PRO A 101 12.76 4.30 11.42
C PRO A 101 13.68 4.44 12.64
N ARG A 102 13.99 3.32 13.28
CA ARG A 102 14.89 3.22 14.43
C ARG A 102 16.25 2.67 13.97
N GLY A 103 17.17 3.56 13.60
CA GLY A 103 18.52 3.20 13.16
C GLY A 103 19.34 4.43 12.81
N LYS A 104 20.67 4.27 12.66
CA LYS A 104 21.57 5.37 12.24
C LYS A 104 21.31 5.82 10.80
N LYS A 105 20.92 4.87 9.94
CA LYS A 105 20.59 5.06 8.53
C LYS A 105 19.33 4.24 8.24
N VAL A 106 18.50 4.74 7.32
CA VAL A 106 17.34 3.99 6.83
C VAL A 106 17.81 2.94 5.83
N SER A 107 17.56 1.65 6.13
CA SER A 107 18.12 0.54 5.35
C SER A 107 17.39 0.28 4.03
N ALA A 108 16.07 0.45 4.00
CA ALA A 108 15.25 0.27 2.80
C ALA A 108 13.93 1.04 2.92
N ASP A 109 13.31 1.36 1.78
CA ASP A 109 11.91 1.76 1.72
C ASP A 109 11.04 0.51 1.48
N ILE A 110 10.06 0.27 2.35
CA ILE A 110 9.03 -0.76 2.16
C ILE A 110 7.74 -0.04 1.76
N VAL A 111 7.21 -0.32 0.57
CA VAL A 111 6.04 0.40 0.02
C VAL A 111 4.91 -0.58 -0.25
N ALA A 112 3.83 -0.46 0.51
CA ALA A 112 2.66 -1.33 0.39
C ALA A 112 1.50 -0.67 -0.37
N VAL A 113 0.92 -1.38 -1.33
CA VAL A 113 -0.15 -0.90 -2.22
C VAL A 113 -1.35 -1.86 -2.10
N THR A 114 -2.47 -1.35 -1.58
CA THR A 114 -3.71 -2.12 -1.38
C THR A 114 -4.39 -2.44 -2.70
N GLY A 115 -5.28 -3.44 -2.72
CA GLY A 115 -6.13 -3.74 -3.88
C GLY A 115 -7.34 -2.83 -4.08
N LEU A 116 -8.08 -3.11 -5.16
CA LEU A 116 -9.33 -2.46 -5.56
C LEU A 116 -10.37 -2.49 -4.43
N ASN A 117 -11.07 -1.37 -4.23
CA ASN A 117 -12.06 -1.19 -3.17
C ASN A 117 -11.51 -1.44 -1.74
N GLY A 118 -10.18 -1.46 -1.59
CA GLY A 118 -9.47 -1.65 -0.34
C GLY A 118 -9.13 -0.31 0.33
N HIS A 119 -9.13 -0.29 1.65
CA HIS A 119 -8.73 0.88 2.43
C HIS A 119 -7.23 0.85 2.68
N ALA A 120 -6.49 1.92 2.35
CA ALA A 120 -5.03 1.91 2.36
C ALA A 120 -4.41 1.47 3.71
N PHE A 121 -4.93 1.95 4.83
CA PHE A 121 -4.56 1.45 6.17
C PHE A 121 -5.28 0.13 6.54
N GLY A 122 -6.61 0.12 6.47
CA GLY A 122 -7.45 -0.98 6.98
C GLY A 122 -7.31 -2.32 6.27
N SER A 123 -6.86 -2.36 5.01
CA SER A 123 -6.62 -3.60 4.27
C SER A 123 -5.58 -4.50 4.94
N TRP A 124 -4.63 -3.90 5.66
CA TRP A 124 -3.52 -4.58 6.33
C TRP A 124 -3.78 -4.83 7.82
N SER A 125 -5.01 -4.59 8.29
CA SER A 125 -5.38 -4.73 9.70
C SER A 125 -5.99 -6.11 9.99
N GLY A 126 -5.35 -6.85 10.89
CA GLY A 126 -5.68 -8.22 11.27
C GLY A 126 -6.89 -8.35 12.18
N GLY A 127 -7.99 -8.89 11.65
CA GLY A 127 -9.09 -9.52 12.41
C GLY A 127 -9.51 -8.85 13.73
N PRO A 128 -9.86 -9.63 14.77
CA PRO A 128 -10.24 -9.10 16.10
C PRO A 128 -9.15 -8.29 16.79
N SER A 129 -7.86 -8.58 16.50
CA SER A 129 -6.71 -7.90 17.11
C SER A 129 -6.64 -6.41 16.74
N LYS A 130 -7.23 -6.04 15.59
CA LYS A 130 -7.18 -4.69 15.01
C LYS A 130 -5.74 -4.15 14.80
N LYS A 131 -4.74 -5.03 14.80
CA LYS A 131 -3.33 -4.69 14.56
C LYS A 131 -3.08 -4.53 13.07
N MET A 132 -2.44 -3.43 12.69
CA MET A 132 -2.02 -3.17 11.31
C MET A 132 -0.55 -3.58 11.20
N TRP A 133 -0.28 -4.78 10.70
CA TRP A 133 1.01 -5.45 10.88
C TRP A 133 2.20 -4.70 10.26
N LEU A 134 1.99 -3.99 9.15
CA LEU A 134 3.02 -3.15 8.52
C LEU A 134 3.50 -2.06 9.49
N ARG A 135 2.62 -1.53 10.34
CA ARG A 135 2.96 -0.55 11.38
C ARG A 135 3.37 -1.24 12.68
N ASP A 136 2.50 -2.09 13.22
CA ASP A 136 2.55 -2.56 14.60
C ASP A 136 3.52 -3.73 14.83
N PHE A 137 3.91 -4.45 13.77
CA PHE A 137 4.85 -5.57 13.88
C PHE A 137 6.23 -5.17 13.36
N LEU A 138 6.31 -4.52 12.19
CA LEU A 138 7.60 -4.16 11.59
C LEU A 138 8.40 -3.15 12.43
N CYS A 139 7.74 -2.20 13.10
CA CYS A 139 8.43 -1.17 13.90
C CYS A 139 9.13 -1.73 15.16
N GLU A 140 8.78 -2.94 15.57
CA GLU A 140 9.36 -3.64 16.72
C GLU A 140 10.21 -4.84 16.31
N ASP A 141 10.41 -5.07 15.01
CA ASP A 141 11.32 -6.10 14.52
C ASP A 141 12.76 -5.59 14.53
N ASP A 142 13.72 -6.44 14.87
CA ASP A 142 15.12 -6.01 15.03
C ASP A 142 15.79 -5.49 13.77
N VAL A 143 15.41 -6.00 12.60
CA VAL A 143 15.95 -5.54 11.31
C VAL A 143 14.98 -4.53 10.71
N LEU A 144 13.69 -4.87 10.65
CA LEU A 144 12.71 -4.10 9.87
C LEU A 144 12.36 -2.75 10.51
N LYS A 145 12.64 -2.55 11.81
CA LYS A 145 12.52 -1.23 12.46
C LYS A 145 13.41 -0.16 11.83
N THR A 146 14.46 -0.55 11.10
CA THR A 146 15.37 0.36 10.38
C THR A 146 14.81 0.82 9.02
N CYS A 147 13.74 0.20 8.54
CA CYS A 147 13.14 0.50 7.24
C CYS A 147 12.13 1.66 7.34
N ARG A 148 12.06 2.46 6.28
CA ARG A 148 10.97 3.42 6.07
C ARG A 148 9.80 2.67 5.45
N THR A 149 8.80 2.34 6.26
CA THR A 149 7.60 1.65 5.78
C THR A 149 6.50 2.65 5.45
N MET A 150 5.98 2.56 4.23
CA MET A 150 4.94 3.43 3.68
C MET A 150 3.79 2.60 3.11
N ILE A 151 2.59 3.16 3.18
CA ILE A 151 1.43 2.71 2.39
C ILE A 151 1.10 3.74 1.32
N PHE A 152 0.60 3.30 0.18
CA PHE A 152 0.01 4.15 -0.84
C PHE A 152 -1.50 3.94 -0.90
N GLY A 153 -2.26 5.00 -0.63
CA GLY A 153 -3.71 5.03 -0.81
C GLY A 153 -4.13 5.76 -2.07
N TYR A 154 -5.19 5.27 -2.71
CA TYR A 154 -5.76 5.84 -3.92
C TYR A 154 -7.26 5.57 -3.94
N ASN A 155 -8.04 6.39 -4.67
CA ASN A 155 -9.49 6.26 -4.70
C ASN A 155 -9.96 5.11 -5.59
N SER A 156 -9.84 3.88 -5.07
CA SER A 156 -10.36 2.67 -5.69
C SER A 156 -11.76 2.27 -5.21
N LYS A 157 -12.45 3.15 -4.46
CA LYS A 157 -13.79 2.85 -3.94
C LYS A 157 -14.79 2.84 -5.09
N LEU A 158 -15.32 1.66 -5.37
CA LEU A 158 -16.22 1.41 -6.50
C LEU A 158 -17.58 2.12 -6.38
N ARG A 159 -17.90 2.63 -5.20
CA ARG A 159 -19.13 3.38 -4.95
C ARG A 159 -18.92 4.90 -4.98
N ASP A 160 -17.70 5.38 -5.17
CA ASP A 160 -17.42 6.81 -5.29
C ASP A 160 -17.55 7.22 -6.76
N ALA A 161 -18.04 8.44 -7.01
CA ALA A 161 -18.02 9.06 -8.33
C ALA A 161 -16.60 9.56 -8.62
N ALA A 162 -15.79 8.71 -9.23
CA ALA A 162 -14.46 9.11 -9.69
C ALA A 162 -14.11 8.35 -10.97
N ASP A 163 -13.62 9.09 -11.93
CA ASP A 163 -13.15 8.58 -13.21
C ASP A 163 -11.63 8.47 -13.12
N HIS A 164 -11.14 7.25 -12.89
CA HIS A 164 -9.72 6.95 -12.81
C HIS A 164 -9.45 5.63 -13.52
N SER A 165 -8.58 5.67 -14.52
CA SER A 165 -8.03 4.50 -15.21
C SER A 165 -6.89 3.84 -14.42
N MET A 166 -6.53 2.62 -14.78
CA MET A 166 -5.30 1.97 -14.28
C MET A 166 -4.08 2.87 -14.48
N PHE A 167 -3.98 3.52 -15.64
CA PHE A 167 -2.85 4.37 -15.99
C PHE A 167 -2.72 5.59 -15.07
N GLU A 168 -3.83 6.20 -14.66
CA GLU A 168 -3.80 7.33 -13.73
C GLU A 168 -3.34 6.93 -12.34
N TYR A 169 -3.72 5.74 -11.86
CA TYR A 169 -3.18 5.22 -10.60
C TYR A 169 -1.69 4.95 -10.69
N VAL A 170 -1.21 4.39 -11.82
CA VAL A 170 0.23 4.16 -12.06
C VAL A 170 1.00 5.49 -12.06
N ARG A 171 0.51 6.50 -12.79
CA ARG A 171 1.14 7.83 -12.85
C ARG A 171 1.14 8.51 -11.48
N SER A 172 0.02 8.43 -10.75
CA SER A 172 -0.09 8.99 -9.40
C SER A 172 0.88 8.33 -8.43
N PHE A 173 0.97 6.98 -8.45
CA PHE A 173 1.87 6.22 -7.60
C PHE A 173 3.34 6.57 -7.85
N LEU A 174 3.79 6.56 -9.11
CA LEU A 174 5.16 6.93 -9.46
C LEU A 174 5.47 8.38 -9.11
N GLY A 175 4.53 9.30 -9.35
CA GLY A 175 4.68 10.71 -9.03
C GLY A 175 4.91 10.93 -7.53
N GLU A 176 4.10 10.31 -6.68
CA GLU A 176 4.25 10.39 -5.23
C GLU A 176 5.54 9.71 -4.74
N LEU A 177 5.89 8.53 -5.27
CA LEU A 177 7.12 7.84 -4.90
C LEU A 177 8.39 8.59 -5.32
N SER A 178 8.36 9.24 -6.49
CA SER A 178 9.45 10.10 -6.97
C SER A 178 9.65 11.33 -6.07
N LYS A 179 8.54 12.00 -5.67
CA LYS A 179 8.59 13.10 -4.70
C LYS A 179 9.15 12.64 -3.35
N ALA A 180 8.75 11.46 -2.90
CA ALA A 180 9.19 10.89 -1.61
C ALA A 180 10.67 10.49 -1.59
N ARG A 181 11.32 10.44 -2.76
CA ARG A 181 12.73 10.06 -2.94
C ARG A 181 13.51 11.21 -3.58
N SER A 182 13.42 12.38 -2.96
CA SER A 182 13.93 13.63 -3.51
C SER A 182 15.43 13.83 -3.31
N SER A 183 16.04 13.20 -2.31
CA SER A 183 17.49 13.26 -2.07
C SER A 183 18.26 12.14 -2.79
N GLU A 184 19.57 12.33 -2.99
CA GLU A 184 20.45 11.28 -3.56
C GLU A 184 20.46 9.99 -2.72
N GLU A 185 20.49 10.13 -1.39
CA GLU A 185 20.44 8.98 -0.49
C GLU A 185 19.13 8.21 -0.66
N GLU A 186 18.00 8.91 -0.67
CA GLU A 186 16.70 8.26 -0.88
C GLU A 186 16.62 7.62 -2.26
N ARG A 187 17.07 8.29 -3.33
CA ARG A 187 17.07 7.71 -4.70
C ARG A 187 17.83 6.39 -4.79
N ARG A 188 18.93 6.25 -4.04
CA ARG A 188 19.79 5.06 -4.06
C ARG A 188 19.40 4.01 -3.02
N ARG A 189 18.52 4.35 -2.07
CA ARG A 189 18.06 3.41 -1.03
C ARG A 189 17.23 2.28 -1.65
N PRO A 190 17.45 1.01 -1.30
CA PRO A 190 16.64 -0.09 -1.82
C PRO A 190 15.13 0.08 -1.59
N ILE A 191 14.33 -0.37 -2.56
CA ILE A 191 12.86 -0.41 -2.47
C ILE A 191 12.40 -1.87 -2.47
N ILE A 192 11.53 -2.21 -1.51
CA ILE A 192 10.80 -3.47 -1.48
C ILE A 192 9.30 -3.16 -1.56
N PHE A 193 8.63 -3.69 -2.58
CA PHE A 193 7.19 -3.49 -2.72
C PHE A 193 6.38 -4.60 -2.08
N ILE A 194 5.18 -4.24 -1.60
CA ILE A 194 4.17 -5.19 -1.13
C ILE A 194 2.86 -4.87 -1.85
N GLY A 195 2.47 -5.68 -2.82
CA GLY A 195 1.26 -5.49 -3.60
C GLY A 195 0.18 -6.49 -3.23
N HIS A 196 -1.05 -6.03 -2.98
CA HIS A 196 -2.21 -6.91 -2.84
C HIS A 196 -3.16 -6.73 -4.02
N SER A 197 -3.57 -7.83 -4.66
CA SER A 197 -4.55 -7.81 -5.74
C SER A 197 -4.19 -6.73 -6.78
N PHE A 198 -5.14 -5.87 -7.15
CA PHE A 198 -4.92 -4.74 -8.07
C PHE A 198 -3.75 -3.81 -7.70
N GLY A 199 -3.40 -3.67 -6.43
CA GLY A 199 -2.24 -2.87 -6.00
C GLY A 199 -0.91 -3.44 -6.50
N GLY A 200 -0.82 -4.77 -6.63
CA GLY A 200 0.32 -5.42 -7.29
C GLY A 200 0.37 -5.11 -8.78
N ASN A 201 -0.77 -5.04 -9.47
CA ASN A 201 -0.80 -4.62 -10.88
C ASN A 201 -0.34 -3.16 -11.05
N ILE A 202 -0.71 -2.25 -10.13
CA ILE A 202 -0.19 -0.89 -10.15
C ILE A 202 1.34 -0.91 -10.09
N ILE A 203 1.93 -1.68 -9.17
CA ILE A 203 3.39 -1.83 -9.06
C ILE A 203 3.99 -2.40 -10.36
N THR A 204 3.42 -3.49 -10.90
CA THR A 204 3.99 -4.18 -12.07
C THR A 204 3.91 -3.34 -13.33
N HIS A 205 2.88 -2.51 -13.49
CA HIS A 205 2.74 -1.56 -14.60
C HIS A 205 3.60 -0.31 -14.41
N SER A 206 3.92 0.05 -13.17
CA SER A 206 4.73 1.23 -12.85
C SER A 206 6.19 1.09 -13.27
N LEU A 207 6.81 -0.09 -13.16
CA LEU A 207 8.23 -0.21 -13.52
C LEU A 207 8.51 -0.08 -15.03
N PRO A 208 7.79 -0.78 -15.94
CA PRO A 208 7.94 -0.56 -17.37
C PRO A 208 7.63 0.87 -17.78
N TYR A 209 6.60 1.47 -17.17
CA TYR A 209 6.24 2.86 -17.44
C TYR A 209 7.32 3.84 -16.95
N ALA A 210 7.89 3.64 -15.76
CA ALA A 210 9.02 4.43 -15.28
C ALA A 210 10.24 4.36 -16.23
N LYS A 211 10.47 3.20 -16.87
CA LYS A 211 11.56 3.02 -17.83
C LYS A 211 11.39 3.90 -19.08
N THR A 212 10.18 4.29 -19.47
CA THR A 212 9.99 5.18 -20.63
C THR A 212 10.43 6.62 -20.36
N TYR A 213 10.74 6.97 -19.11
CA TYR A 213 11.26 8.27 -18.69
C TYR A 213 12.80 8.26 -18.59
N GLU A 214 13.49 7.78 -19.63
CA GLU A 214 14.95 7.56 -19.60
C GLU A 214 15.75 8.83 -19.23
N SER A 215 15.22 10.02 -19.52
CA SER A 215 15.83 11.30 -19.17
C SER A 215 15.50 11.81 -17.76
N ASP A 216 14.48 11.25 -17.08
CA ASP A 216 14.16 11.62 -15.70
C ASP A 216 14.92 10.70 -14.72
N ALA A 217 16.05 11.20 -14.23
CA ALA A 217 16.90 10.49 -13.28
C ALA A 217 16.15 10.10 -11.99
N LYS A 218 15.13 10.85 -11.55
CA LYS A 218 14.37 10.53 -10.34
C LYS A 218 13.46 9.33 -10.59
N ILE A 219 12.71 9.33 -11.70
CA ILE A 219 11.83 8.21 -12.05
C ILE A 219 12.65 6.95 -12.37
N CYS A 220 13.74 7.09 -13.14
CA CYS A 220 14.65 5.97 -13.43
C CYS A 220 15.30 5.37 -12.17
N SER A 221 15.54 6.18 -11.14
CA SER A 221 16.09 5.69 -9.86
C SER A 221 15.17 4.69 -9.17
N ILE A 222 13.85 4.79 -9.36
CA ILE A 222 12.87 3.85 -8.79
C ILE A 222 13.11 2.45 -9.37
N VAL A 223 13.30 2.34 -10.68
CA VAL A 223 13.57 1.06 -11.35
C VAL A 223 14.87 0.45 -10.82
N LYS A 224 15.95 1.23 -10.76
CA LYS A 224 17.27 0.76 -10.28
C LYS A 224 17.25 0.34 -8.82
N ALA A 225 16.57 1.11 -7.98
CA ALA A 225 16.46 0.88 -6.55
C ALA A 225 15.51 -0.25 -6.16
N THR A 226 14.62 -0.67 -7.06
CA THR A 226 13.67 -1.75 -6.77
C THR A 226 14.40 -3.08 -6.63
N TYR A 227 14.44 -3.62 -5.42
CA TYR A 227 15.12 -4.88 -5.12
C TYR A 227 14.20 -6.09 -5.26
N GLY A 228 13.00 -6.02 -4.67
CA GLY A 228 12.08 -7.14 -4.66
C GLY A 228 10.64 -6.80 -4.29
N MET A 229 9.75 -7.79 -4.39
CA MET A 229 8.31 -7.63 -4.28
C MET A 229 7.66 -8.82 -3.58
N HIS A 230 6.76 -8.53 -2.63
CA HIS A 230 5.78 -9.50 -2.12
C HIS A 230 4.44 -9.24 -2.80
N PHE A 231 3.92 -10.22 -3.52
CA PHE A 231 2.63 -10.17 -4.19
C PHE A 231 1.62 -11.07 -3.50
N PHE A 232 0.48 -10.51 -3.10
CA PHE A 232 -0.61 -11.24 -2.47
C PHE A 232 -1.80 -11.29 -3.42
N GLY A 233 -2.07 -12.46 -4.00
CA GLY A 233 -3.20 -12.68 -4.90
C GLY A 233 -3.23 -11.69 -6.07
N VAL A 234 -2.08 -11.30 -6.60
CA VAL A 234 -2.03 -10.31 -7.68
C VAL A 234 -2.48 -10.98 -8.98
N PRO A 235 -3.56 -10.52 -9.64
CA PRO A 235 -4.06 -11.18 -10.84
C PRO A 235 -3.21 -10.85 -12.06
N HIS A 236 -2.17 -11.63 -12.30
CA HIS A 236 -1.32 -11.49 -13.48
C HIS A 236 -1.96 -12.10 -14.74
N ASN A 237 -2.79 -13.14 -14.61
CA ASN A 237 -3.38 -13.87 -15.75
C ASN A 237 -4.90 -14.11 -15.61
N GLY A 238 -5.61 -13.26 -14.87
CA GLY A 238 -7.06 -13.32 -14.72
C GLY A 238 -7.55 -13.08 -13.30
N ILE A 239 -8.78 -12.58 -13.18
CA ILE A 239 -9.47 -12.37 -11.91
C ILE A 239 -10.96 -12.62 -12.13
N ALA A 240 -11.64 -13.18 -11.12
CA ALA A 240 -13.08 -13.34 -11.13
C ALA A 240 -13.75 -12.20 -10.35
N LEU A 241 -14.44 -11.31 -11.09
CA LEU A 241 -15.11 -10.11 -10.56
C LEU A 241 -16.52 -9.93 -11.12
N ASP A 242 -17.15 -10.98 -11.67
CA ASP A 242 -18.47 -10.85 -12.30
C ASP A 242 -19.53 -10.34 -11.31
N ASP A 243 -19.49 -10.83 -10.07
CA ASP A 243 -20.33 -10.36 -8.96
C ASP A 243 -20.07 -8.88 -8.61
N VAL A 244 -18.82 -8.44 -8.70
CA VAL A 244 -18.44 -7.04 -8.49
C VAL A 244 -18.94 -6.16 -9.63
N VAL A 245 -18.85 -6.61 -10.89
CA VAL A 245 -19.40 -5.89 -12.04
C VAL A 245 -20.91 -5.68 -11.87
N ASP A 246 -21.64 -6.72 -11.47
CA ASP A 246 -23.08 -6.64 -11.25
C ASP A 246 -23.43 -5.65 -10.14
N MET A 247 -22.69 -5.68 -9.02
CA MET A 247 -22.84 -4.70 -7.94
C MET A 247 -22.64 -3.26 -8.40
N VAL A 248 -21.62 -2.99 -9.23
CA VAL A 248 -21.31 -1.62 -9.66
C VAL A 248 -22.35 -1.11 -10.68
N LYS A 249 -22.85 -2.00 -11.57
CA LYS A 249 -23.93 -1.69 -12.51
C LYS A 249 -25.22 -1.27 -11.81
N ASP A 250 -25.61 -1.95 -10.73
CA ASP A 250 -26.79 -1.57 -9.91
C ASP A 250 -26.62 -0.17 -9.26
N GLY A 251 -25.39 0.30 -9.11
CA GLY A 251 -25.07 1.63 -8.57
C GLY A 251 -25.09 2.76 -9.59
N SER A 252 -25.38 2.49 -10.87
CA SER A 252 -25.39 3.46 -11.99
C SER A 252 -24.12 4.31 -12.11
N LYS A 253 -22.94 3.70 -11.93
CA LYS A 253 -21.62 4.34 -12.06
C LYS A 253 -20.84 3.80 -13.26
N PRO A 254 -21.10 4.26 -14.49
CA PRO A 254 -20.47 3.72 -15.70
C PRO A 254 -18.93 3.78 -15.65
N GLU A 255 -18.36 4.86 -15.13
CA GLU A 255 -16.91 5.06 -14.98
C GLU A 255 -16.25 3.99 -14.09
N ARG A 256 -16.98 3.52 -13.06
CA ARG A 256 -16.49 2.45 -12.19
C ARG A 256 -16.67 1.07 -12.81
N VAL A 257 -17.70 0.88 -13.64
CA VAL A 257 -17.85 -0.34 -14.45
C VAL A 257 -16.69 -0.45 -15.45
N GLU A 258 -16.33 0.66 -16.09
CA GLU A 258 -15.19 0.74 -17.01
C GLU A 258 -13.88 0.38 -16.33
N LEU A 259 -13.59 0.93 -15.15
CA LEU A 259 -12.40 0.56 -14.37
C LEU A 259 -12.38 -0.95 -14.04
N VAL A 260 -13.48 -1.54 -13.58
CA VAL A 260 -13.52 -2.97 -13.25
C VAL A 260 -13.28 -3.81 -14.51
N ASN A 261 -13.88 -3.44 -15.64
CA ASN A 261 -13.66 -4.11 -16.92
C ASN A 261 -12.22 -3.94 -17.43
N GLU A 262 -11.62 -2.75 -17.28
CA GLU A 262 -10.21 -2.50 -17.58
C GLU A 262 -9.31 -3.43 -16.77
N ILE A 263 -9.60 -3.63 -15.48
CA ILE A 263 -8.85 -4.55 -14.60
C ILE A 263 -9.00 -5.99 -15.08
N ILE A 264 -10.23 -6.44 -15.38
CA ILE A 264 -10.49 -7.80 -15.87
C ILE A 264 -9.76 -8.05 -17.19
N ASN A 265 -9.87 -7.12 -18.13
CA ASN A 265 -9.25 -7.22 -19.46
C ASN A 265 -7.73 -7.18 -19.34
N THR A 266 -7.19 -6.25 -18.55
CA THR A 266 -5.75 -6.17 -18.30
C THR A 266 -5.25 -7.43 -17.63
N ALA A 267 -5.98 -8.03 -16.68
CA ALA A 267 -5.60 -9.28 -16.05
C ALA A 267 -5.59 -10.46 -17.04
N LYS A 268 -6.56 -10.54 -17.96
CA LYS A 268 -6.67 -11.64 -18.95
C LYS A 268 -5.69 -11.52 -20.12
N SER A 269 -5.47 -10.30 -20.61
CA SER A 269 -4.67 -10.08 -21.81
C SER A 269 -3.17 -10.16 -21.53
N LEU A 270 -2.42 -10.73 -22.47
CA LEU A 270 -0.97 -10.53 -22.50
C LEU A 270 -0.74 -9.12 -23.05
N THR A 271 -0.32 -8.21 -22.17
CA THR A 271 -0.10 -6.80 -22.53
C THR A 271 1.39 -6.51 -22.54
N PHE A 272 1.81 -5.58 -23.41
CA PHE A 272 3.21 -5.14 -23.50
C PHE A 272 3.81 -4.75 -22.13
N PRO A 273 3.10 -4.04 -21.23
CA PRO A 273 3.58 -3.80 -19.87
C PRO A 273 3.90 -5.08 -19.08
N LYS A 274 3.10 -6.14 -19.21
CA LYS A 274 3.34 -7.41 -18.51
C LYS A 274 4.58 -8.12 -19.03
N GLU A 275 4.76 -8.19 -20.34
CA GLU A 275 5.94 -8.81 -20.96
C GLU A 275 7.21 -8.05 -20.56
N ASN A 276 7.18 -6.71 -20.63
CA ASN A 276 8.30 -5.89 -20.18
C ASN A 276 8.58 -6.08 -18.69
N PHE A 277 7.55 -6.16 -17.85
CA PHE A 277 7.74 -6.43 -16.43
C PHE A 277 8.41 -7.79 -16.20
N LYS A 278 7.99 -8.86 -16.90
CA LYS A 278 8.64 -10.17 -16.79
C LYS A 278 10.11 -10.12 -17.19
N ASN A 279 10.45 -9.39 -18.26
CA ASN A 279 11.84 -9.18 -18.69
C ASN A 279 12.65 -8.44 -17.61
N MET A 280 12.07 -7.42 -16.98
CA MET A 280 12.70 -6.66 -15.89
C MET A 280 12.85 -7.47 -14.60
N ALA A 281 11.89 -8.37 -14.33
CA ALA A 281 11.86 -9.20 -13.13
C ALA A 281 13.05 -10.16 -13.01
N THR A 282 13.78 -10.42 -14.11
CA THR A 282 15.01 -11.22 -14.12
C THR A 282 16.07 -10.74 -13.13
N ASN A 283 16.07 -9.44 -12.81
CA ASN A 283 16.98 -8.83 -11.85
C ASN A 283 16.35 -8.57 -10.46
N LEU A 284 15.12 -9.04 -10.22
CA LEU A 284 14.36 -8.80 -8.99
C LEU A 284 14.21 -10.07 -8.15
N LYS A 285 13.80 -9.89 -6.89
CA LYS A 285 13.34 -10.99 -6.02
C LYS A 285 11.83 -10.90 -5.82
N ILE A 286 11.10 -11.97 -6.09
CA ILE A 286 9.64 -11.99 -6.04
C ILE A 286 9.16 -13.13 -5.14
N VAL A 287 8.21 -12.83 -4.25
CA VAL A 287 7.46 -13.84 -3.51
C VAL A 287 5.98 -13.66 -3.83
N SER A 288 5.37 -14.69 -4.40
CA SER A 288 3.98 -14.70 -4.85
C SER A 288 3.14 -15.56 -3.90
N PHE A 289 2.38 -14.91 -3.04
CA PHE A 289 1.41 -15.51 -2.13
C PHE A 289 0.08 -15.70 -2.85
N TYR A 290 -0.47 -16.92 -2.81
CA TYR A 290 -1.76 -17.24 -3.43
C TYR A 290 -2.77 -17.76 -2.42
N GLU A 291 -4.03 -17.40 -2.59
CA GLU A 291 -5.13 -17.87 -1.74
C GLU A 291 -5.41 -19.37 -1.95
N THR A 292 -5.74 -20.07 -0.87
CA THR A 292 -6.23 -21.46 -0.93
C THR A 292 -7.67 -21.62 -0.48
N ASN A 293 -8.23 -20.60 0.18
CA ASN A 293 -9.63 -20.59 0.61
C ASN A 293 -10.46 -19.66 -0.27
N MET A 294 -11.70 -20.04 -0.57
CA MET A 294 -12.57 -19.24 -1.41
C MET A 294 -13.17 -18.03 -0.67
N THR A 295 -13.43 -16.96 -1.41
CA THR A 295 -14.16 -15.77 -0.92
C THR A 295 -15.65 -15.92 -1.23
N LYS A 296 -16.54 -15.49 -0.33
CA LYS A 296 -17.98 -15.37 -0.67
C LYS A 296 -18.22 -14.22 -1.65
N LYS A 297 -19.00 -14.48 -2.71
CA LYS A 297 -19.41 -13.47 -3.69
C LYS A 297 -20.17 -12.32 -3.05
N VAL A 298 -20.05 -11.14 -3.65
CA VAL A 298 -20.86 -9.98 -3.28
C VAL A 298 -22.27 -10.13 -3.85
N ILE A 299 -23.28 -10.03 -2.99
CA ILE A 299 -24.69 -10.07 -3.36
C ILE A 299 -25.44 -8.94 -2.66
N LYS A 300 -26.61 -8.58 -3.20
CA LYS A 300 -27.53 -7.62 -2.57
C LYS A 300 -28.10 -8.25 -1.30
N VAL A 301 -27.98 -7.57 -0.17
CA VAL A 301 -28.48 -8.06 1.12
C VAL A 301 -30.00 -7.88 1.15
N ARG A 302 -30.75 -8.94 1.48
CA ARG A 302 -32.22 -8.89 1.54
C ARG A 302 -32.67 -7.93 2.65
N GLY A 303 -33.55 -6.98 2.31
CA GLY A 303 -34.14 -6.04 3.27
C GLY A 303 -33.31 -4.78 3.55
N GLU A 304 -32.12 -4.64 2.95
CA GLU A 304 -31.24 -3.47 3.11
C GLU A 304 -30.86 -2.87 1.75
N SER A 305 -30.57 -1.57 1.69
CA SER A 305 -30.08 -0.87 0.49
C SER A 305 -28.60 -1.14 0.16
N GLY A 306 -28.08 -2.31 0.54
CA GLY A 306 -26.65 -2.59 0.60
C GLY A 306 -26.21 -3.94 0.01
N TYR A 307 -24.90 -4.05 -0.21
CA TYR A 307 -24.23 -5.26 -0.68
C TYR A 307 -23.41 -5.92 0.44
N GLY A 308 -23.27 -7.24 0.37
CA GLY A 308 -22.52 -8.03 1.33
C GLY A 308 -21.92 -9.28 0.69
N ARG A 309 -20.81 -9.76 1.27
CA ARG A 309 -20.22 -11.04 0.86
C ARG A 309 -20.94 -12.20 1.53
N ASP A 310 -22.09 -12.54 0.98
CA ASP A 310 -22.91 -13.65 1.47
C ASP A 310 -23.42 -14.59 0.35
N GLY A 311 -22.91 -14.41 -0.87
CA GLY A 311 -23.19 -15.33 -1.97
C GLY A 311 -22.32 -16.58 -1.95
N ASP A 312 -22.39 -17.34 -3.04
CA ASP A 312 -21.60 -18.55 -3.23
C ASP A 312 -20.09 -18.29 -3.14
N HIS A 313 -19.36 -19.35 -2.83
CA HIS A 313 -17.90 -19.30 -2.77
C HIS A 313 -17.30 -19.19 -4.17
N ILE A 314 -16.27 -18.35 -4.29
CA ILE A 314 -15.49 -18.15 -5.51
C ILE A 314 -14.01 -18.03 -5.18
N MET A 315 -13.17 -18.61 -6.03
CA MET A 315 -11.73 -18.31 -6.03
C MET A 315 -11.54 -17.02 -6.85
N VAL A 316 -11.16 -15.93 -6.19
CA VAL A 316 -11.08 -14.60 -6.84
C VAL A 316 -9.90 -14.58 -7.79
N VAL A 317 -8.76 -15.11 -7.35
CA VAL A 317 -7.52 -15.24 -8.12
C VAL A 317 -6.99 -16.66 -7.97
N LYS A 318 -7.07 -17.44 -9.05
CA LYS A 318 -6.47 -18.78 -9.09
C LYS A 318 -4.95 -18.70 -8.97
N ARG A 319 -4.32 -19.78 -8.49
CA ARG A 319 -2.86 -19.89 -8.33
C ARG A 319 -2.11 -19.50 -9.61
N GLU A 320 -2.55 -19.96 -10.76
CA GLU A 320 -1.92 -19.73 -12.07
C GLU A 320 -1.97 -18.25 -12.50
N SER A 321 -2.90 -17.49 -11.93
CA SER A 321 -2.98 -16.05 -12.10
C SER A 321 -2.15 -15.29 -11.05
N ALA A 322 -2.06 -15.82 -9.83
CA ALA A 322 -1.32 -15.22 -8.73
C ALA A 322 0.21 -15.34 -8.87
N VAL A 323 0.71 -16.20 -9.77
CA VAL A 323 2.15 -16.41 -10.03
C VAL A 323 2.52 -15.93 -11.44
N LEU A 324 3.75 -15.44 -11.60
CA LEU A 324 4.27 -14.94 -12.88
C LEU A 324 4.83 -16.07 -13.78
N GLY A 325 5.18 -17.20 -13.16
CA GLY A 325 5.79 -18.35 -13.84
C GLY A 325 7.28 -18.14 -14.13
N LEU A 326 7.96 -17.39 -13.28
CA LEU A 326 9.40 -17.12 -13.41
C LEU A 326 10.24 -18.26 -12.79
N PRO A 327 11.53 -18.39 -13.14
CA PRO A 327 12.42 -19.35 -12.51
C PRO A 327 12.44 -19.22 -10.98
N SER A 328 12.65 -20.33 -10.27
CA SER A 328 12.66 -20.39 -8.80
C SER A 328 13.77 -19.54 -8.15
N SER A 329 14.81 -19.17 -8.90
CA SER A 329 15.84 -18.22 -8.47
C SER A 329 15.34 -16.77 -8.37
N ILE A 330 14.21 -16.47 -9.00
CA ILE A 330 13.57 -15.15 -9.09
C ILE A 330 12.25 -15.13 -8.31
N GLU A 331 11.36 -16.10 -8.54
CA GLU A 331 10.01 -16.16 -7.95
C GLU A 331 9.83 -17.37 -7.02
N THR A 332 9.40 -17.12 -5.79
CA THR A 332 8.95 -18.16 -4.85
C THR A 332 7.44 -18.07 -4.66
N ALA A 333 6.71 -19.15 -4.93
CA ALA A 333 5.26 -19.21 -4.73
C ALA A 333 4.91 -19.82 -3.37
N ILE A 334 4.04 -19.17 -2.59
CA ILE A 334 3.68 -19.58 -1.22
C ILE A 334 2.15 -19.67 -1.08
N PRO A 335 1.59 -20.82 -0.68
CA PRO A 335 0.16 -20.91 -0.37
C PRO A 335 -0.16 -20.14 0.91
N VAL A 336 -1.32 -19.49 0.93
CA VAL A 336 -1.88 -18.84 2.12
C VAL A 336 -3.23 -19.46 2.42
N ASP A 337 -3.34 -20.06 3.61
CA ASP A 337 -4.56 -20.68 4.15
C ASP A 337 -5.60 -19.62 4.60
N GLU A 338 -5.91 -18.71 3.69
CA GLU A 338 -6.89 -17.64 3.84
C GLU A 338 -7.52 -17.35 2.48
N ASN A 339 -8.64 -16.61 2.50
CA ASN A 339 -9.26 -16.09 1.30
C ASN A 339 -8.57 -14.79 0.81
N HIS A 340 -8.89 -14.38 -0.42
CA HIS A 340 -8.32 -13.21 -1.10
C HIS A 340 -8.25 -11.94 -0.27
N SER A 341 -9.22 -11.74 0.62
CA SER A 341 -9.34 -10.53 1.43
C SER A 341 -8.77 -10.64 2.84
N SER A 342 -8.46 -11.84 3.28
CA SER A 342 -7.93 -12.13 4.62
C SER A 342 -6.45 -12.51 4.59
N MET A 343 -5.92 -12.92 3.42
CA MET A 343 -4.52 -13.30 3.21
C MET A 343 -3.47 -12.23 3.54
N VAL A 344 -3.87 -10.96 3.70
CA VAL A 344 -3.02 -9.82 4.05
C VAL A 344 -3.27 -9.26 5.45
N LYS A 345 -4.09 -9.95 6.26
CA LYS A 345 -4.60 -9.47 7.56
C LYS A 345 -4.09 -10.33 8.70
N PHE A 346 -2.82 -10.14 9.07
CA PHE A 346 -2.16 -10.96 10.09
C PHE A 346 -2.57 -10.53 11.51
N PRO A 347 -3.24 -11.39 12.30
CA PRO A 347 -3.70 -11.02 13.64
C PRO A 347 -2.58 -11.00 14.69
N THR A 348 -1.52 -11.79 14.49
CA THR A 348 -0.41 -11.94 15.44
C THR A 348 0.93 -12.07 14.71
N ARG A 349 2.03 -11.90 15.44
CA ARG A 349 3.40 -12.11 14.92
C ARG A 349 3.75 -13.58 14.68
N THR A 350 2.94 -14.50 15.21
CA THR A 350 3.07 -15.95 15.02
C THR A 350 2.17 -16.47 13.89
N ASN A 351 1.54 -15.56 13.12
CA ASN A 351 0.83 -15.96 11.92
C ASN A 351 1.83 -16.50 10.90
N LYS A 352 1.63 -17.73 10.41
CA LYS A 352 2.56 -18.42 9.52
C LYS A 352 2.88 -17.63 8.24
N THR A 353 1.89 -16.98 7.65
CA THR A 353 2.10 -16.16 6.45
C THR A 353 2.94 -14.93 6.78
N TYR A 354 2.68 -14.26 7.92
CA TYR A 354 3.54 -13.18 8.38
C TYR A 354 4.97 -13.63 8.66
N GLU A 355 5.18 -14.83 9.22
CA GLU A 355 6.52 -15.38 9.46
C GLU A 355 7.31 -15.54 8.15
N HIS A 356 6.68 -16.06 7.09
CA HIS A 356 7.29 -16.09 5.76
C HIS A 356 7.65 -14.68 5.27
N VAL A 357 6.69 -13.75 5.29
CA VAL A 357 6.91 -12.35 4.87
C VAL A 357 8.07 -11.73 5.62
N ARG A 358 8.08 -11.87 6.95
CA ARG A 358 9.11 -11.34 7.83
C ARG A 358 10.47 -11.92 7.47
N SER A 359 10.59 -13.24 7.27
CA SER A 359 11.86 -13.89 6.93
C SER A 359 12.43 -13.32 5.63
N PHE A 360 11.64 -13.26 4.55
CA PHE A 360 12.09 -12.70 3.28
C PHE A 360 12.46 -11.22 3.41
N LEU A 361 11.64 -10.40 4.09
CA LEU A 361 11.95 -8.99 4.30
C LEU A 361 13.28 -8.81 5.06
N GLN A 362 13.54 -9.60 6.10
CA GLN A 362 14.78 -9.51 6.86
C GLN A 362 16.01 -9.86 6.01
N ASP A 363 15.93 -10.92 5.22
CA ASP A 363 17.01 -11.34 4.34
C ASP A 363 17.26 -10.31 3.23
N TRP A 364 16.19 -9.80 2.63
CA TRP A 364 16.26 -8.82 1.57
C TRP A 364 16.83 -7.49 2.06
N VAL A 365 16.41 -7.00 3.23
CA VAL A 365 16.94 -5.74 3.80
C VAL A 365 18.44 -5.84 4.04
N LYS A 366 18.96 -7.01 4.46
CA LYS A 366 20.40 -7.23 4.65
C LYS A 366 21.17 -7.29 3.33
N ALA A 367 20.58 -7.86 2.27
CA ALA A 367 21.25 -8.08 0.99
C ALA A 367 21.12 -6.91 0.01
N ALA A 368 20.04 -6.12 0.11
CA ALA A 368 19.63 -5.21 -0.96
C ALA A 368 20.57 -4.03 -1.17
N GLU A 369 21.23 -3.52 -0.12
CA GLU A 369 22.14 -2.37 -0.24
C GLU A 369 23.26 -2.64 -1.25
N LYS A 370 23.91 -3.80 -1.16
CA LYS A 370 24.99 -4.19 -2.09
C LYS A 370 24.48 -4.24 -3.53
N VAL A 371 23.40 -4.99 -3.77
CA VAL A 371 22.85 -5.23 -5.11
C VAL A 371 22.36 -3.94 -5.75
N VAL A 372 21.68 -3.09 -4.98
CA VAL A 372 21.20 -1.80 -5.48
C VAL A 372 22.37 -0.86 -5.77
N SER A 373 23.37 -0.77 -4.90
CA SER A 373 24.55 0.05 -5.14
C SER A 373 25.30 -0.35 -6.43
N GLU A 374 25.44 -1.65 -6.72
CA GLU A 374 26.04 -2.14 -7.96
C GLU A 374 25.28 -1.64 -9.20
N ARG A 375 23.95 -1.66 -9.19
CA ARG A 375 23.12 -1.15 -10.30
C ARG A 375 23.28 0.34 -10.55
N PHE A 376 23.59 1.12 -9.51
CA PHE A 376 23.90 2.54 -9.65
C PHE A 376 25.36 2.79 -10.05
N GLY A 377 26.27 1.84 -9.82
CA GLY A 377 27.70 1.93 -10.17
C GLY A 377 28.04 1.49 -11.61
N MET A 378 27.25 0.60 -12.22
CA MET A 378 27.47 0.08 -13.58
C MET A 378 27.54 1.17 -14.68
N LEU A 379 27.04 2.39 -14.43
CA LEU A 379 27.08 3.51 -15.37
C LEU A 379 28.42 4.27 -15.43
N VAL A 380 29.37 3.96 -14.53
CA VAL A 380 30.70 4.63 -14.55
C VAL A 380 31.67 3.94 -15.53
N LEU A 381 31.32 2.77 -16.08
CA LEU A 381 32.22 1.97 -16.93
C LEU A 381 31.85 1.92 -18.41
N GLU A 382 30.86 2.68 -18.87
CA GLU A 382 30.57 2.82 -20.31
C GLU A 382 31.35 4.01 -20.90
N PHE A 383 32.52 3.67 -21.46
CA PHE A 383 33.39 4.37 -22.43
C PHE A 383 34.17 5.64 -21.99
N PRO A 384 35.52 5.54 -21.82
CA PRO A 384 36.39 6.63 -22.25
C PRO A 384 36.27 6.72 -23.78
N LEU A 385 35.95 7.92 -24.26
CA LEU A 385 36.15 8.31 -25.66
C LEU A 385 37.58 7.94 -26.08
N LEU A 386 37.73 6.89 -26.87
CA LEU A 386 38.93 6.66 -27.67
C LEU A 386 38.92 7.71 -28.78
N THR A 387 39.50 8.88 -28.49
CA THR A 387 40.01 9.77 -29.50
C THR A 387 41.38 9.26 -29.94
N CYS A 388 41.45 8.73 -31.15
CA CYS A 388 42.62 8.77 -32.03
C CYS A 388 42.12 8.86 -33.47
#